data_AF-A0A1U7GI17-F1
#
_entry.id   AF-A0A1U7GI17-F1
#
_cell.length_a   1.000
_cell.length_b   1.000
_cell.length_c   1.000
_cell.angle_alpha   90.00
_cell.angle_beta   90.00
_cell.angle_gamma   90.00
#
_symmetry.space_group_name_H-M   'P 1'
#
loop_
_entity.id
_entity.type
_entity.pdbx_description
1 polymer ?
#
loop_
_entity_poly.entity_id
_entity_poly.type
_entity_poly.pdbx_seq_one_letter_code
_entity_poly.pdbx_strand_id
1 'polypeptide(L)'
;MIIPWGTDAPIYHRPIATIGVMIACVAAFAVDPRHEHTEYLLALGDGVHPLQWVTNIFLHGDVMHLLGNLLFLWAFGIIVEGKLGAIGFLAVFVAMGTFQSALIQMFADPGHSRYMLGASGSIYGLMALCMIWAPRNDLYCLVILSGFMRLLVFQPEIPILWFSVFYIAWEVMIAGLLSLSASSSLAHATGALGGVILGLLLLKLDLVDCEGWDLLSRMKHGKTGTMHRPTKKRPQRSLVERVQKKVTKAKKARAAGEDPDVVALRTLRAHLDADETEAAMGFYRAMRRKRPSWRPPDPERVDLIKALVAVQQWEDAAGVMQAYLDESRLPAPKIRLKLAEVLIRRLERPVAGLRILERLPVSDLPANLAEGRRKLVAMAQHLQDEGTLELDDPVQAI
;
A
#
# COMPACT_ATOMS: atom_id res chain seq x y z
N MET A 1 -13.31 24.71 4.99
CA MET A 1 -13.18 23.65 3.96
C MET A 1 -11.97 22.79 4.30
N ILE A 2 -12.09 21.46 4.24
CA ILE A 2 -10.99 20.52 4.47
C ILE A 2 -10.59 19.95 3.10
N ILE A 3 -9.39 20.26 2.62
CA ILE A 3 -8.97 19.93 1.26
C ILE A 3 -7.83 18.89 1.33
N PRO A 4 -8.01 17.66 0.85
CA PRO A 4 -6.92 16.71 0.80
C PRO A 4 -5.98 17.06 -0.36
N TRP A 5 -4.67 16.97 -0.13
CA TRP A 5 -3.66 17.20 -1.18
C TRP A 5 -2.64 16.06 -1.32
N GLY A 6 -2.55 15.16 -0.33
CA GLY A 6 -1.67 14.00 -0.36
C GLY A 6 -2.07 12.93 0.65
N THR A 7 -1.30 11.86 0.72
CA THR A 7 -1.54 10.73 1.62
C THR A 7 -0.25 9.98 1.94
N ASP A 8 -0.22 9.29 3.08
CA ASP A 8 0.83 8.33 3.43
C ASP A 8 0.59 6.91 2.87
N ALA A 9 -0.54 6.70 2.18
CA ALA A 9 -0.88 5.41 1.59
C ALA A 9 0.20 5.00 0.56
N PRO A 10 0.65 3.73 0.57
CA PRO A 10 1.70 3.27 -0.33
C PRO A 10 1.24 3.35 -1.79
N ILE A 11 2.04 4.04 -2.61
CA ILE A 11 1.80 4.22 -4.05
C ILE A 11 2.78 3.31 -4.81
N TYR A 12 2.28 2.19 -5.33
CA TYR A 12 3.12 1.16 -5.96
C TYR A 12 3.45 1.45 -7.43
N HIS A 13 2.68 2.31 -8.08
CA HIS A 13 2.79 2.62 -9.51
C HIS A 13 2.65 4.12 -9.77
N ARG A 14 3.18 4.59 -10.91
CA ARG A 14 2.95 5.98 -11.33
C ARG A 14 1.45 6.16 -11.65
N PRO A 15 0.79 7.23 -11.15
CA PRO A 15 -0.66 7.40 -11.28
C PRO A 15 -1.06 7.95 -12.67
N ILE A 16 -0.72 7.20 -13.72
CA ILE A 16 -0.91 7.62 -15.11
C ILE A 16 -2.38 7.73 -15.48
N ALA A 17 -3.24 6.84 -14.96
CA ALA A 17 -4.65 6.85 -15.28
C ALA A 17 -5.39 7.95 -14.50
N THR A 18 -5.03 8.17 -13.23
CA THR A 18 -5.54 9.30 -12.44
C THR A 18 -5.23 10.62 -13.14
N ILE A 19 -3.97 10.83 -13.54
CA ILE A 19 -3.57 12.02 -14.31
C ILE A 19 -4.31 12.08 -15.64
N GLY A 20 -4.46 10.95 -16.34
CA GLY A 20 -5.21 10.89 -17.60
C GLY A 20 -6.67 11.34 -17.46
N VAL A 21 -7.37 10.91 -16.42
CA VAL A 21 -8.74 11.35 -16.11
C VAL A 21 -8.76 12.84 -15.77
N MET A 22 -7.81 13.33 -14.96
CA MET A 22 -7.71 14.76 -14.65
C MET A 22 -7.54 15.60 -15.92
N ILE A 23 -6.66 15.19 -16.84
CA ILE A 23 -6.44 15.85 -18.13
C ILE A 23 -7.73 15.81 -18.96
N ALA A 24 -8.45 14.68 -18.99
CA ALA A 24 -9.71 14.57 -19.71
C ALA A 24 -10.77 15.54 -19.17
N CYS A 25 -10.90 15.69 -17.85
CA CYS A 25 -11.81 16.66 -17.22
C CYS A 25 -11.42 18.11 -17.58
N VAL A 26 -10.13 18.45 -17.53
CA VAL A 26 -9.64 19.78 -17.90
C VAL A 26 -9.90 20.07 -19.38
N ALA A 27 -9.64 19.09 -20.25
CA ALA A 27 -9.88 19.22 -21.69
C ALA A 27 -11.38 19.40 -21.98
N ALA A 28 -12.25 18.60 -21.37
CA ALA A 28 -13.69 18.71 -21.52
C ALA A 28 -14.21 20.09 -21.07
N PHE A 29 -13.73 20.58 -19.92
CA PHE A 29 -14.06 21.92 -19.42
C PHE A 29 -13.57 23.04 -20.36
N ALA A 30 -12.40 22.88 -20.98
CA ALA A 30 -11.85 23.86 -21.91
C ALA A 30 -12.59 23.88 -23.26
N VAL A 31 -13.08 22.72 -23.72
CA VAL A 31 -13.82 22.58 -24.98
C VAL A 31 -15.23 23.14 -24.85
N ASP A 32 -15.91 22.88 -23.74
CA ASP A 32 -17.29 23.33 -23.51
C ASP A 32 -17.47 23.99 -22.14
N PRO A 33 -16.88 25.19 -21.92
CA PRO A 33 -16.94 25.88 -20.62
C PRO A 33 -18.33 26.43 -20.27
N ARG A 34 -19.25 26.49 -21.25
CA ARG A 34 -20.62 27.01 -21.09
C ARG A 34 -21.69 25.93 -21.17
N HIS A 35 -21.31 24.68 -21.40
CA HIS A 35 -22.22 23.55 -21.56
C HIS A 35 -23.22 23.76 -22.70
N GLU A 36 -22.74 24.26 -23.84
CA GLU A 36 -23.55 24.42 -25.06
C GLU A 36 -24.00 23.06 -25.62
N HIS A 37 -23.25 21.98 -25.32
CA HIS A 37 -23.55 20.61 -25.70
C HIS A 37 -24.32 19.86 -24.61
N THR A 38 -25.63 20.10 -24.53
CA THR A 38 -26.49 19.50 -23.50
C THR A 38 -26.68 17.99 -23.66
N GLU A 39 -26.39 17.42 -24.83
CA GLU A 39 -26.44 15.99 -25.11
C GLU A 39 -25.46 15.16 -24.25
N TYR A 40 -24.42 15.80 -23.71
CA TYR A 40 -23.42 15.15 -22.85
C TYR A 40 -23.68 15.34 -21.35
N LEU A 41 -24.61 16.21 -20.99
CA LEU A 41 -25.05 16.45 -19.61
C LEU A 41 -25.98 15.35 -19.15
N LEU A 42 -26.03 15.07 -17.84
CA LEU A 42 -26.99 14.14 -17.29
C LEU A 42 -28.36 14.80 -17.17
N ALA A 43 -29.23 14.56 -18.15
CA ALA A 43 -30.61 15.02 -18.11
C ALA A 43 -31.40 14.22 -17.06
N LEU A 44 -32.10 14.92 -16.18
CA LEU A 44 -32.99 14.36 -15.19
C LEU A 44 -34.44 14.72 -15.53
N GLY A 45 -35.37 13.78 -15.30
CA GLY A 45 -36.81 14.01 -15.49
C GLY A 45 -37.29 13.86 -16.95
N ASP A 46 -36.40 13.54 -17.88
CA ASP A 46 -36.66 13.37 -19.33
C ASP A 46 -36.30 11.96 -19.83
N GLY A 47 -36.50 10.94 -18.99
CA GLY A 47 -36.22 9.54 -19.32
C GLY A 47 -34.79 9.09 -19.06
N VAL A 48 -34.41 7.95 -19.65
CA VAL A 48 -33.13 7.27 -19.44
C VAL A 48 -32.20 7.50 -20.62
N HIS A 49 -31.00 8.00 -20.35
CA HIS A 49 -30.00 8.35 -21.37
C HIS A 49 -28.65 7.70 -21.05
N PRO A 50 -28.40 6.45 -21.47
CA PRO A 50 -27.22 5.69 -21.02
C PRO A 50 -25.88 6.31 -21.42
N LEU A 51 -25.80 6.99 -22.56
CA LEU A 51 -24.59 7.71 -22.97
C LEU A 51 -24.23 8.80 -21.94
N GLN A 52 -25.24 9.53 -21.47
CA GLN A 52 -25.08 10.60 -20.50
C GLN A 52 -24.52 10.11 -19.17
N TRP A 53 -24.77 8.85 -18.79
CA TRP A 53 -24.23 8.26 -17.56
C TRP A 53 -22.70 8.23 -17.52
N VAL A 54 -22.07 8.16 -18.69
CA VAL A 54 -20.61 8.15 -18.82
C VAL A 54 -20.08 9.53 -19.12
N THR A 55 -20.71 10.29 -20.02
CA THR A 55 -20.15 11.57 -20.47
C THR A 55 -20.19 12.65 -19.39
N ASN A 56 -21.24 12.69 -18.58
CA ASN A 56 -21.43 13.75 -17.58
C ASN A 56 -20.32 13.81 -16.52
N ILE A 57 -19.65 12.69 -16.26
CA ILE A 57 -18.64 12.55 -15.20
C ILE A 57 -17.34 13.30 -15.50
N PHE A 58 -17.17 13.79 -16.74
CA PHE A 58 -16.00 14.59 -17.16
C PHE A 58 -16.30 16.10 -17.23
N LEU A 59 -17.57 16.49 -17.21
CA LEU A 59 -18.02 17.88 -17.37
C LEU A 59 -18.08 18.60 -16.01
N HIS A 60 -17.85 19.91 -16.00
CA HIS A 60 -17.74 20.70 -14.75
C HIS A 60 -18.35 22.09 -14.90
N GLY A 61 -19.17 22.48 -13.92
CA GLY A 61 -20.02 23.67 -14.00
C GLY A 61 -19.26 24.99 -13.98
N ASP A 62 -18.13 25.01 -13.28
CA ASP A 62 -17.27 26.17 -13.10
C ASP A 62 -15.85 25.75 -12.68
N VAL A 63 -14.93 26.72 -12.62
CA VAL A 63 -13.52 26.49 -12.30
C VAL A 63 -13.33 25.92 -10.89
N MET A 64 -14.10 26.38 -9.90
CA MET A 64 -13.98 25.90 -8.52
C MET A 64 -14.53 24.48 -8.39
N HIS A 65 -15.62 24.17 -9.10
CA HIS A 65 -16.14 22.81 -9.19
C HIS A 65 -15.11 21.85 -9.82
N LEU A 66 -14.46 22.25 -10.93
CA LEU A 66 -13.39 21.47 -11.54
C LEU A 66 -12.22 21.28 -10.56
N LEU A 67 -11.68 22.37 -10.01
CA LEU A 67 -10.52 22.31 -9.12
C LEU A 67 -10.77 21.44 -7.89
N GLY A 68 -11.96 21.56 -7.28
CA GLY A 68 -12.37 20.73 -6.15
C GLY A 68 -12.36 19.24 -6.50
N ASN A 69 -12.96 18.87 -7.63
CA ASN A 69 -12.96 17.47 -8.09
C ASN A 69 -11.56 16.96 -8.41
N LEU A 70 -10.69 17.76 -9.04
CA LEU A 70 -9.32 17.35 -9.34
C LEU A 70 -8.48 17.09 -8.09
N LEU A 71 -8.66 17.88 -7.03
CA LEU A 71 -7.96 17.69 -5.75
C LEU A 71 -8.39 16.40 -5.05
N PHE A 72 -9.69 16.14 -4.97
CA PHE A 72 -10.21 14.90 -4.39
C PHE A 72 -9.89 13.68 -5.27
N LEU A 73 -9.99 13.82 -6.59
CA LEU A 73 -9.61 12.77 -7.54
C LEU A 73 -8.13 12.42 -7.40
N TRP A 74 -7.25 13.41 -7.22
CA TRP A 74 -5.84 13.15 -6.93
C TRP A 74 -5.68 12.39 -5.61
N ALA A 75 -6.26 12.87 -4.52
CA ALA A 75 -6.10 12.26 -3.19
C ALA A 75 -6.56 10.80 -3.13
N PHE A 76 -7.71 10.46 -3.73
CA PHE A 76 -8.26 9.11 -3.68
C PHE A 76 -7.89 8.26 -4.89
N GLY A 77 -7.75 8.86 -6.06
CA GLY A 77 -7.45 8.15 -7.31
C GLY A 77 -6.08 7.48 -7.28
N ILE A 78 -5.05 8.15 -6.78
CA ILE A 78 -3.70 7.57 -6.67
C ILE A 78 -3.67 6.32 -5.77
N ILE A 79 -4.52 6.27 -4.74
CA ILE A 79 -4.62 5.13 -3.82
C ILE A 79 -5.30 3.95 -4.52
N VAL A 80 -6.43 4.22 -5.21
CA VAL A 80 -7.16 3.19 -5.94
C VAL A 80 -6.34 2.65 -7.12
N GLU A 81 -5.69 3.51 -7.88
CA GLU A 81 -4.77 3.13 -8.96
C GLU A 81 -3.55 2.38 -8.43
N GLY A 82 -3.01 2.76 -7.27
CA GLY A 82 -1.95 2.02 -6.60
C GLY A 82 -2.33 0.58 -6.28
N LYS A 83 -3.60 0.33 -5.94
CA LYS A 83 -4.12 -1.00 -5.56
C LYS A 83 -4.61 -1.85 -6.74
N LEU A 84 -5.14 -1.22 -7.79
CA LEU A 84 -5.75 -1.92 -8.93
C LEU A 84 -4.97 -1.81 -10.25
N GLY A 85 -3.95 -0.95 -10.30
CA GLY A 85 -3.31 -0.53 -11.53
C GLY A 85 -4.19 0.39 -12.40
N ALA A 86 -3.60 0.89 -13.48
CA ALA A 86 -4.21 1.90 -14.36
C ALA A 86 -5.56 1.48 -14.96
N ILE A 87 -5.64 0.25 -15.51
CA ILE A 87 -6.87 -0.26 -16.15
C ILE A 87 -7.98 -0.49 -15.12
N GLY A 88 -7.63 -1.10 -13.97
CA GLY A 88 -8.58 -1.36 -12.90
C GLY A 88 -9.15 -0.06 -12.32
N PHE A 89 -8.29 0.95 -12.10
CA PHE A 89 -8.73 2.28 -11.70
C PHE A 89 -9.71 2.90 -12.71
N LEU A 90 -9.37 2.89 -14.00
CA LEU A 90 -10.23 3.50 -15.02
C LEU A 90 -11.60 2.82 -15.07
N ALA A 91 -11.63 1.48 -15.01
CA ALA A 91 -12.87 0.71 -14.97
C ALA A 91 -13.71 1.07 -13.74
N VAL A 92 -13.09 1.16 -12.55
CA VAL A 92 -13.78 1.54 -11.31
C VAL A 92 -14.29 2.98 -11.37
N PHE A 93 -13.48 3.93 -11.82
CA PHE A 93 -13.87 5.35 -11.93
C PHE A 93 -15.12 5.51 -12.82
N VAL A 94 -15.11 4.92 -14.02
CA VAL A 94 -16.24 4.99 -14.95
C VAL A 94 -17.44 4.23 -14.40
N ALA A 95 -17.25 3.05 -13.80
CA ALA A 95 -18.34 2.26 -13.24
C ALA A 95 -19.06 2.98 -12.09
N MET A 96 -18.33 3.66 -11.20
CA MET A 96 -18.92 4.41 -10.09
C MET A 96 -19.76 5.59 -10.59
N GLY A 97 -19.23 6.38 -11.55
CA GLY A 97 -19.97 7.49 -12.13
C GLY A 97 -21.20 7.04 -12.92
N THR A 98 -21.07 5.96 -13.69
CA THR A 98 -22.19 5.36 -14.44
C THR A 98 -23.28 4.85 -13.50
N PHE A 99 -22.89 4.12 -12.45
CA PHE A 99 -23.81 3.58 -11.45
C PHE A 99 -24.58 4.70 -10.74
N GLN A 100 -23.86 5.73 -10.29
CA GLN A 100 -24.46 6.89 -9.64
C GLN A 100 -25.42 7.64 -10.59
N SER A 101 -25.02 7.84 -11.84
CA SER A 101 -25.82 8.54 -12.86
C SER A 101 -27.11 7.80 -13.19
N ALA A 102 -27.03 6.47 -13.30
CA ALA A 102 -28.19 5.62 -13.51
C ALA A 102 -29.16 5.71 -12.32
N LEU A 103 -28.64 5.63 -11.08
CA LEU A 103 -29.48 5.73 -9.88
C LEU A 103 -30.15 7.10 -9.77
N ILE A 104 -29.43 8.20 -9.95
CA ILE A 104 -30.01 9.54 -9.77
C ILE A 104 -31.11 9.84 -10.79
N GLN A 105 -31.00 9.32 -12.02
CA GLN A 105 -32.08 9.42 -13.02
C GLN A 105 -33.37 8.71 -12.57
N MET A 106 -33.26 7.63 -11.80
CA MET A 106 -34.44 6.92 -11.26
C MET A 106 -35.14 7.69 -10.14
N PHE A 107 -34.43 8.56 -9.42
CA PHE A 107 -34.97 9.41 -8.34
C PHE A 107 -35.33 10.83 -8.82
N ALA A 108 -35.25 11.09 -10.12
CA ALA A 108 -35.63 12.37 -10.68
C ALA A 108 -37.15 12.47 -10.85
N ASP A 109 -37.73 13.57 -10.36
CA ASP A 109 -39.14 13.86 -10.56
C ASP A 109 -39.47 14.03 -12.05
N PRO A 110 -40.42 13.27 -12.60
CA PRO A 110 -40.86 13.44 -13.97
C PRO A 110 -41.39 14.86 -14.22
N GLY A 111 -41.01 15.46 -15.36
CA GLY A 111 -41.52 16.77 -15.79
C GLY A 111 -40.78 18.00 -15.24
N HIS A 112 -39.76 17.82 -14.39
CA HIS A 112 -38.84 18.89 -13.99
C HIS A 112 -37.44 18.65 -14.60
N SER A 113 -37.30 19.05 -15.87
CA SER A 113 -36.04 18.89 -16.61
C SER A 113 -34.92 19.74 -16.02
N ARG A 114 -33.86 19.07 -15.58
CA ARG A 114 -32.63 19.70 -15.08
C ARG A 114 -31.42 18.87 -15.47
N TYR A 115 -30.26 19.50 -15.48
CA TYR A 115 -29.00 18.86 -15.82
C TYR A 115 -28.11 18.69 -14.59
N MET A 116 -27.41 17.57 -14.55
CA MET A 116 -26.32 17.29 -13.61
C MET A 116 -25.05 16.95 -14.38
N LEU A 117 -23.91 17.20 -13.74
CA LEU A 117 -22.58 17.01 -14.30
C LEU A 117 -21.56 17.02 -13.15
N GLY A 118 -20.41 16.38 -13.38
CA GLY A 118 -19.29 16.37 -12.44
C GLY A 118 -18.76 14.99 -12.12
N ALA A 119 -17.45 14.90 -11.91
CA ALA A 119 -16.78 13.67 -11.49
C ALA A 119 -17.10 13.25 -10.04
N SER A 120 -17.80 14.10 -9.28
CA SER A 120 -17.96 13.96 -7.83
C SER A 120 -18.64 12.66 -7.42
N GLY A 121 -19.62 12.17 -8.20
CA GLY A 121 -20.24 10.86 -7.95
C GLY A 121 -19.24 9.71 -7.97
N SER A 122 -18.36 9.69 -8.98
CA SER A 122 -17.25 8.73 -9.07
C SER A 122 -16.29 8.89 -7.90
N ILE A 123 -15.92 10.13 -7.57
CA ILE A 123 -14.98 10.46 -6.50
C ILE A 123 -15.51 10.02 -5.13
N TYR A 124 -16.79 10.22 -4.82
CA TYR A 124 -17.40 9.70 -3.59
C TYR A 124 -17.37 8.16 -3.54
N GLY A 125 -17.52 7.49 -4.69
CA GLY A 125 -17.27 6.06 -4.81
C GLY A 125 -15.84 5.67 -4.48
N LEU A 126 -14.84 6.35 -5.06
CA LEU A 126 -13.42 6.14 -4.77
C LEU A 126 -13.08 6.42 -3.29
N MET A 127 -13.64 7.47 -2.71
CA MET A 127 -13.49 7.80 -1.29
C MET A 127 -14.03 6.67 -0.41
N ALA A 128 -15.20 6.11 -0.73
CA ALA A 128 -15.75 4.97 -0.02
C ALA A 128 -14.92 3.68 -0.19
N LEU A 129 -14.32 3.45 -1.36
CA LEU A 129 -13.35 2.37 -1.59
C LEU A 129 -12.12 2.54 -0.66
N CYS A 130 -11.52 3.73 -0.64
CA CYS A 130 -10.38 4.05 0.21
C CYS A 130 -10.71 3.95 1.71
N MET A 131 -11.91 4.35 2.12
CA MET A 131 -12.42 4.18 3.49
C MET A 131 -12.38 2.71 3.94
N ILE A 132 -12.57 1.76 3.02
CA ILE A 132 -12.53 0.32 3.30
C ILE A 132 -11.11 -0.22 3.17
N TRP A 133 -10.36 0.18 2.15
CA TRP A 133 -9.07 -0.44 1.79
C TRP A 133 -7.86 0.14 2.52
N ALA A 134 -7.94 1.40 2.94
CA ALA A 134 -6.86 2.13 3.58
C ALA A 134 -7.37 2.98 4.78
N PRO A 135 -8.21 2.45 5.69
CA PRO A 135 -8.92 3.22 6.72
C PRO A 135 -8.02 4.00 7.68
N ARG A 136 -6.76 3.59 7.85
CA ARG A 136 -5.81 4.19 8.79
C ARG A 136 -4.72 5.02 8.15
N ASN A 137 -4.59 4.96 6.84
CA ASN A 137 -3.71 5.87 6.14
C ASN A 137 -4.24 7.28 6.33
N ASP A 138 -3.32 8.22 6.46
CA ASP A 138 -3.62 9.61 6.69
C ASP A 138 -3.69 10.35 5.37
N LEU A 139 -4.65 11.27 5.29
CA LEU A 139 -4.72 12.30 4.27
C LEU A 139 -4.06 13.55 4.82
N TYR A 140 -3.12 14.09 4.05
CA TYR A 140 -2.58 15.42 4.29
C TYR A 140 -3.62 16.42 3.83
N CYS A 141 -4.24 17.10 4.80
CA CYS A 141 -5.33 18.01 4.56
C CYS A 141 -4.88 19.45 4.73
N LEU A 142 -5.45 20.36 3.97
CA LEU A 142 -5.40 21.79 4.19
C LEU A 142 -6.76 22.22 4.74
N VAL A 143 -6.79 22.70 5.99
CA VAL A 143 -8.01 23.22 6.59
C VAL A 143 -7.99 24.74 6.49
N ILE A 144 -8.96 25.27 5.75
CA ILE A 144 -9.20 26.71 5.64
C ILE A 144 -10.48 27.03 6.40
N LEU A 145 -10.34 27.70 7.55
CA LEU A 145 -11.44 28.24 8.32
C LEU A 145 -11.48 29.75 8.13
N SER A 146 -12.50 30.23 7.42
CA SER A 146 -12.78 31.65 7.27
C SER A 146 -13.84 32.06 8.28
N GLY A 147 -13.44 32.75 9.35
CA GLY A 147 -14.35 33.39 10.30
C GLY A 147 -14.52 34.88 10.02
N PHE A 148 -15.44 35.54 10.74
CA PHE A 148 -15.81 36.95 10.53
C PHE A 148 -14.64 37.95 10.57
N MET A 149 -13.50 37.59 11.19
CA MET A 149 -12.33 38.49 11.36
C MET A 149 -10.96 37.83 11.16
N ARG A 150 -10.87 36.50 10.93
CA ARG A 150 -9.58 35.79 10.81
C ARG A 150 -9.68 34.59 9.87
N LEU A 151 -8.67 34.47 9.01
CA LEU A 151 -8.40 33.29 8.22
C LEU A 151 -7.43 32.39 9.01
N LEU A 152 -7.88 31.20 9.39
CA LEU A 152 -7.02 30.17 9.99
C LEU A 152 -6.73 29.09 8.96
N VAL A 153 -5.44 28.85 8.71
CA VAL A 153 -4.94 27.82 7.80
C VAL A 153 -3.99 26.91 8.56
N PHE A 154 -4.28 25.62 8.59
CA PHE A 154 -3.41 24.60 9.18
C PHE A 154 -3.50 23.29 8.42
N GLN A 155 -2.53 22.40 8.64
CA GLN A 155 -2.37 21.16 7.89
C GLN A 155 -2.46 19.93 8.79
N PRO A 156 -3.67 19.44 9.13
CA PRO A 156 -3.81 18.22 9.90
C PRO A 156 -3.62 16.99 9.02
N GLU A 157 -3.13 15.93 9.66
CA GLU A 157 -3.16 14.56 9.15
C GLU A 157 -4.44 13.91 9.65
N ILE A 158 -5.32 13.49 8.74
CA ILE A 158 -6.63 12.93 9.09
C ILE A 158 -6.73 11.53 8.51
N PRO A 159 -7.04 10.50 9.32
CA PRO A 159 -7.24 9.15 8.80
C PRO A 159 -8.34 9.12 7.74
N ILE A 160 -8.08 8.43 6.63
CA ILE A 160 -9.00 8.28 5.50
C ILE A 160 -10.38 7.84 5.98
N LEU A 161 -10.46 6.93 6.97
CA LEU A 161 -11.74 6.51 7.54
C LEU A 161 -12.55 7.68 8.07
N TRP A 162 -11.97 8.51 8.93
CA TRP A 162 -12.69 9.61 9.56
C TRP A 162 -12.99 10.74 8.59
N PHE A 163 -12.05 11.04 7.69
CA PHE A 163 -12.29 12.00 6.61
C PHE A 163 -13.48 11.55 5.74
N SER A 164 -13.47 10.30 5.29
CA SER A 164 -14.52 9.76 4.41
C SER A 164 -15.86 9.67 5.11
N VAL A 165 -15.90 9.19 6.36
CA VAL A 165 -17.12 9.13 7.16
C VAL A 165 -17.71 10.52 7.34
N PHE A 166 -16.90 11.53 7.64
CA PHE A 166 -17.38 12.91 7.79
C PHE A 166 -18.05 13.42 6.49
N TYR A 167 -17.37 13.33 5.35
CA TYR A 167 -17.90 13.82 4.08
C TYR A 167 -19.12 13.03 3.59
N ILE A 168 -19.11 11.70 3.72
CA ILE A 168 -20.23 10.84 3.31
C ILE A 168 -21.44 11.07 4.21
N ALA A 169 -21.25 11.11 5.54
CA ALA A 169 -22.35 11.34 6.49
C ALA A 169 -22.98 12.72 6.29
N TRP A 170 -22.16 13.74 5.98
CA TRP A 170 -22.65 15.06 5.64
C TRP A 170 -23.60 15.03 4.43
N GLU A 171 -23.19 14.39 3.33
CA GLU A 171 -24.02 14.31 2.12
C GLU A 171 -25.29 13.47 2.32
N VAL A 172 -25.20 12.36 3.06
CA VAL A 172 -26.37 11.54 3.41
C VAL A 172 -27.37 12.34 4.25
N MET A 173 -26.88 13.14 5.21
CA MET A 173 -27.72 14.01 6.02
C MET A 173 -28.43 15.07 5.16
N ILE A 174 -27.70 15.75 4.27
CA ILE A 174 -28.28 16.77 3.38
C ILE A 174 -29.29 16.13 2.42
N ALA A 175 -28.98 14.97 1.83
CA ALA A 175 -29.91 14.24 0.97
C ALA A 175 -31.19 13.88 1.72
N GLY A 176 -31.10 13.45 2.98
CA GLY A 176 -32.26 13.17 3.83
C GLY A 176 -33.09 14.42 4.16
N LEU A 177 -32.44 15.54 4.45
CA LEU A 177 -33.13 16.84 4.67
C LEU A 177 -33.85 17.34 3.42
N LEU A 178 -33.32 17.02 2.23
CA LEU A 178 -33.94 17.29 0.94
C LEU A 178 -34.91 16.19 0.49
N SER A 179 -35.39 15.37 1.43
CA SER A 179 -36.37 14.29 1.20
C SER A 179 -35.97 13.30 0.10
N LEU A 180 -34.67 13.04 -0.05
CA LEU A 180 -34.10 12.20 -1.10
C LEU A 180 -34.51 12.63 -2.53
N SER A 181 -34.78 13.92 -2.72
CA SER A 181 -34.91 14.49 -4.06
C SER A 181 -33.58 14.36 -4.80
N ALA A 182 -33.65 14.09 -6.11
CA ALA A 182 -32.43 14.08 -6.91
C ALA A 182 -31.69 15.42 -6.74
N SER A 183 -30.43 15.35 -6.38
CA SER A 183 -29.63 16.50 -5.94
C SER A 183 -28.16 16.08 -5.95
N SER A 184 -27.24 17.05 -5.90
CA SER A 184 -25.82 16.73 -5.77
C SER A 184 -25.53 15.87 -4.55
N SER A 185 -26.19 16.15 -3.41
CA SER A 185 -26.03 15.35 -2.20
C SER A 185 -26.51 13.92 -2.34
N LEU A 186 -27.65 13.70 -3.02
CA LEU A 186 -28.10 12.33 -3.29
C LEU A 186 -27.18 11.61 -4.29
N ALA A 187 -26.65 12.32 -5.29
CA ALA A 187 -25.64 11.79 -6.20
C ALA A 187 -24.35 11.37 -5.45
N HIS A 188 -23.84 12.22 -4.55
CA HIS A 188 -22.68 11.90 -3.72
C HIS A 188 -22.95 10.69 -2.80
N ALA A 189 -24.12 10.65 -2.16
CA ALA A 189 -24.52 9.54 -1.29
C ALA A 189 -24.64 8.21 -2.05
N THR A 190 -25.25 8.21 -3.23
CA THR A 190 -25.40 7.01 -4.07
C THR A 190 -24.07 6.56 -4.68
N GLY A 191 -23.19 7.49 -5.06
CA GLY A 191 -21.81 7.20 -5.44
C GLY A 191 -21.03 6.51 -4.32
N ALA A 192 -21.09 7.07 -3.10
CA ALA A 192 -20.48 6.46 -1.92
C ALA A 192 -21.06 5.07 -1.60
N LEU A 193 -22.38 4.89 -1.71
CA LEU A 193 -23.03 3.58 -1.55
C LEU A 193 -22.47 2.55 -2.54
N GLY A 194 -22.36 2.93 -3.83
CA GLY A 194 -21.74 2.08 -4.86
C GLY A 194 -20.30 1.71 -4.51
N GLY A 195 -19.51 2.68 -4.03
CA GLY A 195 -18.13 2.47 -3.59
C GLY A 195 -18.02 1.53 -2.38
N VAL A 196 -18.93 1.64 -1.39
CA VAL A 196 -18.98 0.72 -0.25
C VAL A 196 -19.26 -0.71 -0.72
N ILE A 197 -20.27 -0.88 -1.58
CA ILE A 197 -20.67 -2.19 -2.11
C ILE A 197 -19.51 -2.81 -2.90
N LEU A 198 -18.94 -2.06 -3.84
CA LEU A 198 -17.85 -2.54 -4.69
C LEU A 198 -16.58 -2.80 -3.88
N GLY A 199 -16.23 -1.93 -2.94
CA GLY A 199 -15.05 -2.07 -2.09
C GLY A 199 -15.11 -3.33 -1.22
N LEU A 200 -16.28 -3.62 -0.64
CA LEU A 200 -16.51 -4.87 0.09
C LEU A 200 -16.51 -6.10 -0.83
N LEU A 201 -17.08 -5.98 -2.03
CA LEU A 201 -17.13 -7.07 -3.01
C LEU A 201 -15.73 -7.45 -3.49
N LEU A 202 -14.93 -6.50 -3.95
CA LEU A 202 -13.57 -6.74 -4.44
C LEU A 202 -12.68 -7.34 -3.34
N LEU A 203 -12.85 -6.88 -2.10
CA LEU A 203 -12.13 -7.41 -0.95
C LEU A 203 -12.56 -8.85 -0.61
N LYS A 204 -13.87 -9.14 -0.64
CA LYS A 204 -14.38 -10.51 -0.41
C LYS A 204 -13.98 -11.50 -1.50
N LEU A 205 -13.84 -11.02 -2.74
CA LEU A 205 -13.45 -11.82 -3.90
C LEU A 205 -11.92 -11.93 -4.07
N ASP A 206 -11.12 -11.35 -3.16
CA ASP A 206 -9.66 -11.35 -3.23
C ASP A 206 -9.12 -10.74 -4.54
N LEU A 207 -9.85 -9.75 -5.09
CA LEU A 207 -9.51 -9.04 -6.33
C LEU A 207 -8.70 -7.76 -6.08
N VAL A 208 -8.50 -7.40 -4.80
CA VAL A 208 -7.70 -6.25 -4.36
C VAL A 208 -6.85 -6.67 -3.17
N ASP A 209 -5.54 -6.45 -3.26
CA ASP A 209 -4.64 -6.67 -2.14
C ASP A 209 -4.54 -5.40 -1.30
N CYS A 210 -4.96 -5.50 -0.04
CA CYS A 210 -4.85 -4.41 0.93
C CYS A 210 -3.79 -4.68 2.00
N GLU A 211 -2.96 -5.71 1.83
CA GLU A 211 -1.89 -6.08 2.75
C GLU A 211 -2.36 -6.26 4.21
N GLY A 212 -3.64 -6.56 4.42
CA GLY A 212 -4.27 -6.69 5.74
C GLY A 212 -4.59 -5.36 6.45
N TRP A 213 -4.41 -4.21 5.79
CA TRP A 213 -4.75 -2.89 6.32
C TRP A 213 -6.22 -2.50 6.13
N ASP A 214 -6.99 -3.29 5.39
CA ASP A 214 -8.41 -3.04 5.14
C ASP A 214 -9.29 -3.14 6.40
N LEU A 215 -10.47 -2.54 6.31
CA LEU A 215 -11.42 -2.43 7.41
C LEU A 215 -11.87 -3.80 7.95
N LEU A 216 -12.08 -4.81 7.09
CA LEU A 216 -12.56 -6.13 7.53
C LEU A 216 -11.48 -6.90 8.27
N SER A 217 -10.25 -6.90 7.75
CA SER A 217 -9.07 -7.50 8.40
C SER A 217 -8.83 -6.87 9.76
N ARG A 218 -8.99 -5.54 9.85
CA ARG A 218 -8.81 -4.81 11.11
C ARG A 218 -9.95 -4.99 12.11
N MET A 219 -11.20 -5.06 11.67
CA MET A 219 -12.33 -5.40 12.55
C MET A 219 -12.20 -6.81 13.14
N LYS A 220 -11.62 -7.75 12.38
CA LYS A 220 -11.36 -9.12 12.85
C LYS A 220 -10.13 -9.22 13.76
N HIS A 221 -9.12 -8.37 13.59
CA HIS A 221 -7.84 -8.53 14.28
C HIS A 221 -7.53 -7.48 15.36
N GLY A 222 -8.25 -6.35 15.46
CA GLY A 222 -8.16 -5.36 16.54
C GLY A 222 -6.81 -4.63 16.65
N LYS A 223 -6.80 -3.29 16.74
CA LYS A 223 -5.69 -2.31 16.97
C LYS A 223 -4.25 -2.54 16.42
N THR A 224 -3.70 -3.75 16.35
CA THR A 224 -2.41 -4.10 15.77
C THR A 224 -2.49 -4.13 14.24
N GLY A 225 -2.11 -3.02 13.60
CA GLY A 225 -1.60 -3.06 12.23
C GLY A 225 -0.11 -3.35 12.33
N THR A 226 0.26 -4.61 12.52
CA THR A 226 1.62 -5.08 12.29
C THR A 226 1.53 -6.13 11.20
N MET A 227 2.29 -5.90 10.13
CA MET A 227 2.32 -6.69 8.91
C MET A 227 2.34 -8.19 9.20
N HIS A 228 1.35 -8.89 8.65
CA HIS A 228 1.56 -10.25 8.22
C HIS A 228 0.68 -10.53 7.01
N ARG A 229 1.33 -10.61 5.85
CA ARG A 229 0.83 -11.22 4.62
C ARG A 229 -0.03 -12.45 4.96
N PRO A 230 -1.27 -12.58 4.48
CA PRO A 230 -1.89 -13.88 4.43
C PRO A 230 -1.28 -14.61 3.22
N THR A 231 -0.15 -15.29 3.41
CA THR A 231 0.02 -16.51 2.63
C THR A 231 -1.18 -17.38 2.97
N LYS A 232 -1.97 -17.74 1.95
CA LYS A 232 -3.19 -18.56 2.04
C LYS A 232 -3.15 -19.51 3.25
N LYS A 233 -3.79 -19.13 4.36
CA LYS A 233 -3.88 -19.98 5.54
C LYS A 233 -4.84 -21.13 5.21
N ARG A 234 -4.28 -22.31 4.90
CA ARG A 234 -4.91 -23.57 5.28
C ARG A 234 -5.22 -23.55 6.79
N PRO A 235 -6.32 -24.18 7.25
CA PRO A 235 -6.81 -24.04 8.61
C PRO A 235 -5.71 -24.31 9.64
N GLN A 236 -5.43 -23.31 10.48
CA GLN A 236 -4.45 -23.44 11.57
C GLN A 236 -5.01 -24.39 12.61
N ARG A 237 -4.46 -25.62 12.62
CA ARG A 237 -4.60 -26.58 13.71
C ARG A 237 -4.11 -25.99 15.03
N SER A 238 -4.73 -26.39 16.14
CA SER A 238 -4.46 -25.87 17.47
C SER A 238 -2.97 -25.96 17.83
N LEU A 239 -2.49 -25.05 18.70
CA LEU A 239 -1.10 -25.06 19.19
C LEU A 239 -0.71 -26.46 19.74
N VAL A 240 -1.67 -27.13 20.38
CA VAL A 240 -1.56 -28.50 20.88
C VAL A 240 -1.32 -29.50 19.75
N GLU A 241 -2.08 -29.44 18.65
CA GLU A 241 -1.83 -30.30 17.49
C GLU A 241 -0.48 -30.03 16.81
N ARG A 242 -0.02 -28.76 16.71
CA ARG A 242 1.30 -28.42 16.14
C ARG A 242 2.43 -29.01 16.99
N VAL A 243 2.34 -28.89 18.31
CA VAL A 243 3.33 -29.46 19.24
C VAL A 243 3.30 -31.00 19.16
N GLN A 244 2.12 -31.61 19.15
CA GLN A 244 1.98 -33.07 19.06
C GLN A 244 2.54 -33.63 17.73
N LYS A 245 2.32 -32.93 16.61
CA LYS A 245 2.82 -33.34 15.29
C LYS A 245 4.34 -33.12 15.15
N LYS A 246 4.88 -32.06 15.75
CA LYS A 246 6.34 -31.84 15.83
C LYS A 246 7.03 -32.91 16.67
N VAL A 247 6.47 -33.26 17.83
CA VAL A 247 7.01 -34.32 18.71
C VAL A 247 6.94 -35.70 18.04
N THR A 248 5.84 -36.03 17.36
CA THR A 248 5.70 -37.30 16.63
C THR A 248 6.59 -37.39 15.38
N LYS A 249 6.72 -36.31 14.60
CA LYS A 249 7.62 -36.27 13.43
C LYS A 249 9.09 -36.34 13.84
N ALA A 250 9.48 -35.66 14.93
CA ALA A 250 10.83 -35.75 15.48
C ALA A 250 11.14 -37.15 16.03
N LYS A 251 10.18 -37.81 16.71
CA LYS A 251 10.31 -39.22 17.11
C LYS A 251 10.45 -40.15 15.92
N LYS A 252 9.68 -39.94 14.84
CA LYS A 252 9.71 -40.78 13.63
C LYS A 252 11.01 -40.62 12.82
N ALA A 253 11.53 -39.40 12.69
CA ALA A 253 12.83 -39.15 12.04
C ALA A 253 14.00 -39.76 12.85
N ARG A 254 13.96 -39.64 14.19
CA ARG A 254 14.96 -40.26 15.07
C ARG A 254 14.91 -41.79 15.05
N ALA A 255 13.72 -42.37 14.83
CA ALA A 255 13.54 -43.81 14.64
C ALA A 255 13.94 -44.31 13.24
N ALA A 256 14.02 -43.42 12.24
CA ALA A 256 14.35 -43.76 10.85
C ALA A 256 15.83 -43.60 10.49
N GLY A 257 16.68 -43.17 11.43
CA GLY A 257 18.12 -43.01 11.21
C GLY A 257 18.51 -41.89 10.24
N GLU A 258 17.60 -40.96 9.93
CA GLU A 258 17.89 -39.82 9.03
C GLU A 258 18.95 -38.89 9.65
N ASP A 259 19.89 -38.40 8.83
CA ASP A 259 20.88 -37.40 9.24
C ASP A 259 20.18 -36.14 9.78
N PRO A 260 20.43 -35.75 11.05
CA PRO A 260 19.81 -34.58 11.65
C PRO A 260 20.02 -33.28 10.87
N ASP A 261 21.12 -33.13 10.15
CA ASP A 261 21.42 -31.91 9.38
C ASP A 261 20.55 -31.83 8.12
N VAL A 262 20.26 -32.98 7.50
CA VAL A 262 19.30 -33.10 6.39
C VAL A 262 17.87 -32.80 6.88
N VAL A 263 17.51 -33.30 8.06
CA VAL A 263 16.21 -33.01 8.68
C VAL A 263 16.08 -31.52 9.01
N ALA A 264 17.14 -30.90 9.52
CA ALA A 264 17.16 -29.48 9.83
C ALA A 264 17.05 -28.63 8.57
N LEU A 265 17.81 -28.95 7.51
CA LEU A 265 17.71 -28.26 6.23
C LEU A 265 16.30 -28.33 5.63
N ARG A 266 15.68 -29.52 5.65
CA ARG A 266 14.29 -29.72 5.19
C ARG A 266 13.30 -28.90 6.01
N THR A 267 13.55 -28.71 7.30
CA THR A 267 12.69 -27.91 8.19
C THR A 267 12.85 -26.42 7.91
N LEU A 268 14.09 -25.95 7.71
CA LEU A 268 14.36 -24.57 7.31
C LEU A 268 13.70 -24.25 5.97
N ARG A 269 13.88 -25.10 4.95
CA ARG A 269 13.22 -24.97 3.64
C ARG A 269 11.70 -24.91 3.78
N ALA A 270 11.11 -25.80 4.57
CA ALA A 270 9.66 -25.78 4.78
C ALA A 270 9.14 -24.47 5.41
N HIS A 271 9.93 -23.80 6.26
CA HIS A 271 9.57 -22.48 6.78
C HIS A 271 9.74 -21.38 5.72
N LEU A 272 10.81 -21.42 4.94
CA LEU A 272 11.05 -20.47 3.84
C LEU A 272 9.99 -20.61 2.73
N ASP A 273 9.69 -21.83 2.29
CA ASP A 273 8.66 -22.14 1.28
C ASP A 273 7.25 -21.74 1.74
N ALA A 274 7.03 -21.64 3.05
CA ALA A 274 5.77 -21.21 3.65
C ALA A 274 5.72 -19.70 3.95
N ASP A 275 6.77 -18.94 3.58
CA ASP A 275 6.99 -17.54 3.94
C ASP A 275 6.93 -17.27 5.47
N GLU A 276 7.21 -18.28 6.31
CA GLU A 276 7.25 -18.15 7.77
C GLU A 276 8.61 -17.61 8.23
N THR A 277 8.99 -16.39 7.81
CA THR A 277 10.34 -15.81 7.99
C THR A 277 10.82 -15.78 9.45
N GLU A 278 9.99 -15.36 10.40
CA GLU A 278 10.35 -15.37 11.82
C GLU A 278 10.58 -16.79 12.37
N ALA A 279 9.79 -17.76 11.92
CA ALA A 279 9.96 -19.15 12.30
C ALA A 279 11.22 -19.76 11.66
N ALA A 280 11.52 -19.40 10.41
CA ALA A 280 12.75 -19.77 9.73
C ALA A 280 13.97 -19.22 10.48
N MET A 281 13.95 -17.94 10.86
CA MET A 281 15.06 -17.30 11.58
C MET A 281 15.21 -17.85 13.01
N GLY A 282 14.11 -17.99 13.74
CA GLY A 282 14.13 -18.60 15.08
C GLY A 282 14.62 -20.04 15.05
N PHE A 283 14.24 -20.81 14.03
CA PHE A 283 14.76 -22.16 13.80
C PHE A 283 16.25 -22.14 13.45
N TYR A 284 16.67 -21.28 12.51
CA TYR A 284 18.07 -21.11 12.11
C TYR A 284 18.95 -20.80 13.32
N ARG A 285 18.61 -19.79 14.12
CA ARG A 285 19.33 -19.41 15.34
C ARG A 285 19.37 -20.55 16.37
N ALA A 286 18.23 -21.23 16.59
CA ALA A 286 18.18 -22.36 17.51
C ALA A 286 19.04 -23.54 17.06
N MET A 287 19.09 -23.81 15.75
CA MET A 287 19.92 -24.86 15.17
C MET A 287 21.41 -24.52 15.25
N ARG A 288 21.79 -23.28 14.90
CA ARG A 288 23.17 -22.76 15.03
C ARG A 288 23.69 -22.90 16.45
N ARG A 289 22.87 -22.54 17.45
CA ARG A 289 23.20 -22.70 18.87
C ARG A 289 23.38 -24.17 19.30
N LYS A 290 22.51 -25.07 18.80
CA LYS A 290 22.56 -26.50 19.15
C LYS A 290 23.65 -27.26 18.41
N ARG A 291 23.97 -26.85 17.18
CA ARG A 291 24.92 -27.47 16.27
C ARG A 291 25.73 -26.38 15.57
N PRO A 292 26.82 -25.89 16.19
CA PRO A 292 27.63 -24.82 15.60
C PRO A 292 28.27 -25.18 14.26
N SER A 293 28.44 -26.47 13.96
CA SER A 293 28.94 -26.96 12.66
C SER A 293 27.88 -27.01 11.57
N TRP A 294 26.59 -26.85 11.91
CA TRP A 294 25.51 -26.90 10.93
C TRP A 294 25.50 -25.63 10.07
N ARG A 295 25.67 -25.84 8.77
CA ARG A 295 25.72 -24.77 7.77
C ARG A 295 24.77 -25.13 6.63
N PRO A 296 23.66 -24.41 6.46
CA PRO A 296 22.81 -24.58 5.28
C PRO A 296 23.60 -24.23 4.01
N PRO A 297 23.31 -24.88 2.87
CA PRO A 297 23.89 -24.51 1.60
C PRO A 297 23.57 -23.05 1.21
N ASP A 298 24.36 -22.51 0.28
CA ASP A 298 24.28 -21.11 -0.13
C ASP A 298 22.89 -20.65 -0.59
N PRO A 299 22.12 -21.42 -1.40
CA PRO A 299 20.78 -21.03 -1.82
C PRO A 299 19.87 -20.73 -0.63
N GLU A 300 19.82 -21.60 0.39
CA GLU A 300 18.93 -21.43 1.54
C GLU A 300 19.37 -20.27 2.44
N ARG A 301 20.67 -20.01 2.56
CA ARG A 301 21.17 -18.83 3.27
C ARG A 301 20.80 -17.55 2.54
N VAL A 302 20.95 -17.53 1.22
CA VAL A 302 20.55 -16.39 0.38
C VAL A 302 19.04 -16.18 0.44
N ASP A 303 18.24 -17.24 0.43
CA ASP A 303 16.78 -17.12 0.53
C ASP A 303 16.33 -16.66 1.91
N LEU A 304 17.00 -17.10 2.99
CA LEU A 304 16.80 -16.55 4.32
C LEU A 304 17.16 -15.05 4.38
N ILE A 305 18.28 -14.64 3.78
CA ILE A 305 18.68 -13.21 3.69
C ILE A 305 17.61 -12.41 2.95
N LYS A 306 17.13 -12.90 1.78
CA LYS A 306 16.07 -12.24 1.02
C LYS A 306 14.79 -12.12 1.84
N ALA A 307 14.40 -13.18 2.54
CA ALA A 307 13.21 -13.20 3.39
C ALA A 307 13.33 -12.16 4.52
N LEU A 308 14.47 -12.10 5.22
CA LEU A 308 14.73 -11.14 6.29
C LEU A 308 14.73 -9.68 5.78
N VAL A 309 15.36 -9.44 4.64
CA VAL A 309 15.35 -8.11 3.98
C VAL A 309 13.93 -7.72 3.56
N ALA A 310 13.13 -8.66 3.06
CA ALA A 310 11.75 -8.40 2.65
C ALA A 310 10.85 -7.99 3.83
N VAL A 311 11.07 -8.58 5.02
CA VAL A 311 10.35 -8.22 6.26
C VAL A 311 11.05 -7.12 7.08
N GLN A 312 12.10 -6.49 6.54
CA GLN A 312 12.86 -5.40 7.17
C GLN A 312 13.49 -5.76 8.53
N GLN A 313 13.82 -7.04 8.77
CA GLN A 313 14.58 -7.47 9.95
C GLN A 313 16.08 -7.25 9.73
N TRP A 314 16.50 -5.98 9.81
CA TRP A 314 17.84 -5.53 9.39
C TRP A 314 18.99 -6.12 10.22
N GLU A 315 18.82 -6.24 11.54
CA GLU A 315 19.84 -6.83 12.42
C GLU A 315 20.07 -8.31 12.12
N ASP A 316 18.99 -9.10 12.01
CA ASP A 316 19.06 -10.52 11.67
C ASP A 316 19.60 -10.71 10.25
N ALA A 317 19.17 -9.89 9.30
CA ALA A 317 19.70 -9.90 7.94
C ALA A 317 21.21 -9.62 7.92
N ALA A 318 21.67 -8.62 8.68
CA ALA A 318 23.09 -8.29 8.79
C ALA A 318 23.89 -9.43 9.42
N GLY A 319 23.38 -10.04 10.50
CA GLY A 319 24.02 -11.18 11.17
C GLY A 319 24.14 -12.41 10.27
N VAL A 320 23.09 -12.74 9.49
CA VAL A 320 23.13 -13.85 8.53
C VAL A 320 24.03 -13.54 7.34
N MET A 321 24.03 -12.30 6.82
CA MET A 321 24.96 -11.88 5.75
C MET A 321 26.42 -11.93 6.21
N GLN A 322 26.71 -11.50 7.45
CA GLN A 322 28.04 -11.57 8.04
C GLN A 322 28.49 -13.03 8.16
N ALA A 323 27.66 -13.90 8.76
CA ALA A 323 27.94 -15.33 8.84
C ALA A 323 28.12 -15.98 7.45
N TYR A 324 27.33 -15.57 6.45
CA TYR A 324 27.49 -16.03 5.08
C TYR A 324 28.86 -15.66 4.51
N LEU A 325 29.31 -14.41 4.70
CA LEU A 325 30.60 -13.94 4.19
C LEU A 325 31.80 -14.56 4.93
N ASP A 326 31.66 -14.84 6.22
CA ASP A 326 32.71 -15.46 7.02
C ASP A 326 32.87 -16.97 6.72
N GLU A 327 31.78 -17.61 6.28
CA GLU A 327 31.74 -19.05 6.06
C GLU A 327 31.80 -19.47 4.58
N SER A 328 31.41 -18.59 3.66
CA SER A 328 31.45 -18.86 2.22
C SER A 328 32.87 -18.68 1.68
N ARG A 329 33.27 -19.61 0.81
CA ARG A 329 34.55 -19.53 0.09
C ARG A 329 34.44 -18.74 -1.23
N LEU A 330 33.22 -18.37 -1.62
CA LEU A 330 32.97 -17.66 -2.88
C LEU A 330 33.06 -16.15 -2.68
N PRO A 331 33.68 -15.41 -3.62
CA PRO A 331 33.59 -13.97 -3.63
C PRO A 331 32.13 -13.59 -3.90
N ALA A 332 31.42 -13.13 -2.86
CA ALA A 332 30.01 -12.74 -2.93
C ALA A 332 29.86 -11.21 -2.91
N PRO A 333 30.27 -10.49 -3.98
CA PRO A 333 30.33 -9.03 -4.01
C PRO A 333 28.96 -8.40 -3.80
N LYS A 334 27.89 -9.04 -4.28
CA LYS A 334 26.50 -8.56 -4.10
C LYS A 334 26.06 -8.62 -2.64
N ILE A 335 26.36 -9.71 -1.93
CA ILE A 335 26.02 -9.86 -0.50
C ILE A 335 26.85 -8.89 0.34
N ARG A 336 28.15 -8.74 0.02
CA ARG A 336 29.03 -7.78 0.69
C ARG A 336 28.57 -6.34 0.51
N LEU A 337 28.19 -5.96 -0.72
CA LEU A 337 27.63 -4.64 -1.01
C LEU A 337 26.28 -4.43 -0.29
N LYS A 338 25.43 -5.45 -0.24
CA LYS A 338 24.13 -5.38 0.45
C LYS A 338 24.28 -5.26 1.97
N LEU A 339 25.23 -5.97 2.56
CA LEU A 339 25.55 -5.86 3.98
C LEU A 339 26.03 -4.43 4.30
N ALA A 340 26.96 -3.89 3.52
CA ALA A 340 27.40 -2.50 3.69
C ALA A 340 26.24 -1.50 3.54
N GLU A 341 25.35 -1.70 2.57
CA GLU A 341 24.15 -0.87 2.42
C GLU A 341 23.24 -0.92 3.66
N VAL A 342 22.99 -2.12 4.21
CA VAL A 342 22.17 -2.28 5.42
C VAL A 342 22.83 -1.62 6.62
N LEU A 343 24.13 -1.82 6.82
CA LEU A 343 24.86 -1.19 7.92
C LEU A 343 24.80 0.34 7.84
N ILE A 344 25.08 0.91 6.67
CA ILE A 344 25.16 2.37 6.49
C ILE A 344 23.77 3.01 6.53
N ARG A 345 22.79 2.46 5.79
CA ARG A 345 21.50 3.13 5.56
C ARG A 345 20.40 2.75 6.53
N ARG A 346 20.49 1.58 7.18
CA ARG A 346 19.39 1.02 7.98
C ARG A 346 19.75 0.90 9.45
N LEU A 347 21.02 0.62 9.74
CA LEU A 347 21.50 0.43 11.11
C LEU A 347 22.34 1.62 11.61
N GLU A 348 22.59 2.63 10.78
CA GLU A 348 23.41 3.81 11.12
C GLU A 348 24.81 3.45 11.64
N ARG A 349 25.44 2.46 10.99
CA ARG A 349 26.76 1.92 11.31
C ARG A 349 27.78 2.20 10.20
N PRO A 350 28.18 3.47 10.00
CA PRO A 350 29.02 3.86 8.87
C PRO A 350 30.43 3.27 8.93
N VAL A 351 31.04 3.12 10.11
CA VAL A 351 32.38 2.55 10.28
C VAL A 351 32.37 1.07 9.96
N ALA A 352 31.40 0.30 10.49
CA ALA A 352 31.27 -1.11 10.13
C ALA A 352 30.99 -1.28 8.63
N GLY A 353 30.14 -0.43 8.05
CA GLY A 353 29.88 -0.41 6.61
C GLY A 353 31.15 -0.20 5.78
N LEU A 354 32.00 0.76 6.17
CA LEU A 354 33.28 1.03 5.50
C LEU A 354 34.24 -0.16 5.58
N ARG A 355 34.39 -0.81 6.74
CA ARG A 355 35.22 -2.02 6.90
C ARG A 355 34.78 -3.14 5.94
N ILE A 356 33.47 -3.30 5.72
CA ILE A 356 32.93 -4.27 4.76
C ILE A 356 33.31 -3.88 3.31
N LEU A 357 33.29 -2.58 2.97
CA LEU A 357 33.62 -2.06 1.64
C LEU A 357 35.11 -2.00 1.33
N GLU A 358 35.99 -1.91 2.34
CA GLU A 358 37.45 -1.99 2.20
C GLU A 358 37.87 -3.35 1.63
N ARG A 359 37.20 -4.41 2.07
CA ARG A 359 37.44 -5.77 1.58
C ARG A 359 36.86 -6.00 0.18
N LEU A 360 36.31 -4.98 -0.48
CA LEU A 360 35.72 -5.07 -1.82
C LEU A 360 36.31 -3.98 -2.73
N PRO A 361 37.53 -4.15 -3.25
CA PRO A 361 38.18 -3.13 -4.06
C PRO A 361 37.42 -2.89 -5.38
N VAL A 362 37.48 -1.66 -5.88
CA VAL A 362 36.74 -1.23 -7.09
C VAL A 362 37.20 -1.99 -8.34
N SER A 363 38.48 -2.41 -8.37
CA SER A 363 39.07 -3.22 -9.45
C SER A 363 38.33 -4.53 -9.71
N ASP A 364 37.71 -5.08 -8.67
CA ASP A 364 37.13 -6.42 -8.68
C ASP A 364 35.62 -6.39 -8.96
N LEU A 365 35.07 -5.20 -9.27
CA LEU A 365 33.64 -4.97 -9.43
C LEU A 365 33.27 -4.59 -10.87
N PRO A 366 32.18 -5.17 -11.41
CA PRO A 366 31.50 -4.63 -12.58
C PRO A 366 31.10 -3.16 -12.37
N ALA A 367 31.07 -2.37 -13.45
CA ALA A 367 30.88 -0.92 -13.41
C ALA A 367 29.66 -0.46 -12.59
N ASN A 368 28.54 -1.19 -12.68
CA ASN A 368 27.32 -0.90 -11.93
C ASN A 368 27.48 -1.10 -10.41
N LEU A 369 28.20 -2.14 -9.97
CA LEU A 369 28.47 -2.38 -8.56
C LEU A 369 29.53 -1.43 -8.02
N ALA A 370 30.51 -1.06 -8.85
CA ALA A 370 31.53 -0.06 -8.53
C ALA A 370 30.91 1.31 -8.24
N GLU A 371 29.90 1.73 -9.01
CA GLU A 371 29.18 2.98 -8.75
C GLU A 371 28.38 2.92 -7.44
N GLY A 372 27.68 1.81 -7.19
CA GLY A 372 26.96 1.58 -5.94
C GLY A 372 27.88 1.64 -4.71
N ARG A 373 29.07 1.04 -4.81
CA ARG A 373 30.11 1.12 -3.78
C ARG A 373 30.55 2.57 -3.54
N ARG A 374 30.87 3.34 -4.58
CA ARG A 374 31.30 4.75 -4.43
C ARG A 374 30.26 5.59 -3.71
N LYS A 375 28.98 5.40 -4.04
CA LYS A 375 27.86 6.08 -3.37
C LYS A 375 27.76 5.72 -1.89
N LEU A 376 27.96 4.45 -1.54
CA LEU A 376 27.95 4.01 -0.14
C LEU A 376 29.14 4.55 0.66
N VAL A 377 30.34 4.60 0.06
CA VAL A 377 31.52 5.20 0.71
C VAL A 377 31.28 6.68 1.02
N ALA A 378 30.81 7.46 0.04
CA ALA A 378 30.53 8.88 0.22
C ALA A 378 29.46 9.11 1.32
N MET A 379 28.41 8.28 1.35
CA MET A 379 27.38 8.35 2.38
C MET A 379 27.93 8.04 3.78
N ALA A 380 28.75 7.00 3.89
CA ALA A 380 29.34 6.62 5.18
C ALA A 380 30.28 7.71 5.71
N GLN A 381 31.09 8.32 4.84
CA GLN A 381 31.95 9.46 5.21
C GLN A 381 31.14 10.66 5.70
N HIS A 382 30.05 11.00 4.99
CA HIS A 382 29.15 12.07 5.42
C HIS A 382 28.54 11.81 6.80
N LEU A 383 28.06 10.60 7.06
CA LEU A 383 27.52 10.22 8.37
C LEU A 383 28.58 10.29 9.49
N GLN A 384 29.84 9.97 9.19
CA GLN A 384 30.94 10.15 10.13
C GLN A 384 31.21 11.64 10.42
N ASP A 385 31.19 12.48 9.39
CA ASP A 385 31.40 13.93 9.53
C ASP A 385 30.27 14.61 10.34
N GLU A 386 29.04 14.09 10.23
CA GLU A 386 27.87 14.52 11.03
C GLU A 386 27.88 14.03 12.48
N GLY A 387 28.89 13.25 12.88
CA GLY A 387 29.08 12.82 14.26
C GLY A 387 28.18 11.66 14.69
N THR A 388 27.75 10.78 13.76
CA THR A 388 27.06 9.53 14.14
C THR A 388 27.96 8.70 15.08
N LEU A 389 27.56 8.59 16.35
CA LEU A 389 28.25 7.80 17.37
C LEU A 389 27.98 6.31 17.13
N GLU A 390 28.94 5.60 16.53
CA GLU A 390 28.89 4.14 16.40
C GLU A 390 29.51 3.48 17.64
N LEU A 391 28.74 2.62 18.31
CA LEU A 391 29.29 1.68 19.29
C LEU A 391 30.15 0.64 18.55
N ASP A 392 31.39 0.45 18.99
CA ASP A 392 32.40 -0.39 18.32
C ASP A 392 32.15 -1.91 18.46
N ASP A 393 30.88 -2.31 18.54
CA ASP A 393 30.50 -3.71 18.69
C ASP A 393 30.52 -4.39 17.32
N PRO A 394 31.25 -5.50 17.11
CA PRO A 394 31.23 -6.21 15.84
C PRO A 394 29.81 -6.64 15.48
N VAL A 395 29.47 -6.68 14.19
CA VAL A 395 28.22 -7.29 13.72
C VAL A 395 28.23 -8.74 14.20
N GLN A 396 27.39 -9.06 15.18
CA GLN A 396 27.38 -10.39 15.78
C GLN A 396 26.89 -11.41 14.74
N ALA A 397 27.75 -12.33 14.35
CA ALA A 397 27.35 -13.49 13.57
C ALA A 397 26.43 -14.38 14.42
N ILE A 398 25.32 -14.81 13.82
CA ILE A 398 24.25 -15.57 14.50
C ILE A 398 24.48 -17.09 14.43
#